data_AF-X0W6X2-F1
#
_entry.id   AF-X0W6X2-F1
#
_cell.length_a   1.000
_cell.length_b   1.000
_cell.length_c   1.000
_cell.angle_alpha   90.00
_cell.angle_beta   90.00
_cell.angle_gamma   90.00
#
_symmetry.space_group_name_H-M   'P 1'
#
loop_
_entity.id
_entity.type
_entity.pdbx_description
1 polymer ?
#
loop_
_entity_poly.entity_id
_entity_poly.type
_entity_poly.pdbx_seq_one_letter_code
_entity_poly.pdbx_strand_id
1 'polypeptide(L)'
;MDNLWQLKERLIMHGLRLRKGGKEKMKIAYSYCVLDIVHTGHLLMMKNSKAIVGKDGKLIIGILTDEAVMEKKPKPVLSFPERMELAAAIKYVDVVVAQETYS
;
A
#
# COMPACT_ATOMS: atom_id res chain seq x y z
N MET A 1 6.07 -42.01 21.06
CA MET A 1 5.45 -40.68 20.83
C MET A 1 6.46 -39.56 21.18
N ASP A 2 7.76 -39.75 20.90
CA ASP A 2 8.84 -39.08 21.66
C ASP A 2 9.77 -38.20 20.82
N ASN A 3 9.46 -38.02 19.54
CA ASN A 3 10.32 -37.34 18.56
C ASN A 3 10.23 -35.81 18.60
N LEU A 4 9.11 -35.25 19.07
CA LEU A 4 8.90 -33.79 19.06
C LEU A 4 9.59 -33.08 20.24
N TRP A 5 9.68 -33.75 21.39
CA TRP A 5 10.30 -33.20 22.60
C TRP A 5 11.82 -33.21 22.51
N GLN A 6 12.41 -34.32 22.07
CA GLN A 6 13.86 -34.41 21.86
C GLN A 6 14.36 -33.41 20.79
N LEU A 7 13.57 -33.17 19.74
CA LEU A 7 13.90 -32.18 18.73
C LEU A 7 13.85 -30.74 19.28
N LYS A 8 12.89 -30.43 20.15
CA LYS A 8 12.80 -29.14 20.84
C LYS A 8 14.02 -28.89 21.73
N GLU A 9 14.44 -29.88 22.51
CA GLU A 9 15.61 -29.78 23.39
C GLU A 9 16.90 -29.56 22.59
N ARG A 10 17.10 -30.31 21.50
CA ARG A 10 18.25 -30.13 20.59
C ARG A 10 18.30 -28.71 20.00
N LEU A 11 17.15 -28.18 19.58
CA LEU A 11 17.08 -26.83 19.01
C LEU A 11 17.41 -25.76 20.07
N ILE A 12 16.91 -25.90 21.30
CA ILE A 12 17.19 -24.96 22.41
C ILE A 12 18.67 -25.00 22.79
N MET A 13 19.27 -26.20 22.90
CA MET A 13 20.69 -26.37 23.26
C MET A 13 21.66 -25.77 22.23
N HIS A 14 21.27 -25.72 20.96
CA HIS A 14 22.03 -25.07 19.89
C HIS A 14 21.67 -23.58 19.68
N GLY A 15 20.91 -22.96 20.60
CA GLY A 15 20.52 -21.56 20.51
C GLY A 15 19.47 -21.25 19.42
N LEU A 16 18.91 -22.27 18.76
CA LEU A 16 17.88 -22.14 17.74
C LEU A 16 16.51 -22.01 18.39
N ARG A 17 16.03 -20.76 18.51
CA ARG A 17 14.69 -20.46 19.03
C ARG A 17 13.62 -20.81 17.98
N LEU A 18 12.70 -21.69 18.33
CA LEU A 18 11.49 -21.93 17.52
C LEU A 18 10.67 -20.63 17.45
N ARG A 19 10.72 -19.93 16.30
CA ARG A 19 9.80 -18.82 16.01
C ARG A 19 8.39 -19.43 15.96
N LYS A 20 7.52 -19.05 16.90
CA LYS A 20 6.08 -19.26 16.72
C LYS A 20 5.69 -18.57 15.40
N GLY A 21 5.26 -19.36 14.42
CA GLY A 21 4.76 -18.87 13.14
C GLY A 21 3.47 -18.09 13.34
N GLY A 22 3.57 -16.82 13.73
CA GLY A 22 2.46 -15.88 13.62
C GLY A 22 2.35 -15.46 12.16
N LYS A 23 1.15 -15.61 11.56
CA LYS A 23 0.85 -14.97 10.27
C LYS A 23 1.19 -13.49 10.39
N GLU A 24 2.17 -13.02 9.62
CA GLU A 24 2.54 -11.60 9.62
C GLU A 24 1.31 -10.77 9.23
N LYS A 25 0.99 -9.73 9.99
CA LYS A 25 -0.19 -8.90 9.69
C LYS A 25 0.04 -8.20 8.35
N MET A 26 -0.93 -8.31 7.45
CA MET A 26 -0.93 -7.60 6.16
C MET A 26 -0.79 -6.10 6.39
N LYS A 27 0.24 -5.50 5.80
CA LYS A 27 0.47 -4.05 5.86
C LYS A 27 -0.34 -3.36 4.77
N ILE A 28 -0.97 -2.26 5.12
CA ILE A 28 -1.71 -1.42 4.18
C ILE A 28 -1.13 0.00 4.27
N ALA A 29 -0.80 0.58 3.12
CA ALA A 29 -0.51 1.99 3.00
C ALA A 29 -1.65 2.67 2.25
N TYR A 30 -2.10 3.80 2.78
CA TYR A 30 -3.01 4.70 2.11
C TYR A 30 -2.27 5.98 1.76
N SER A 31 -2.42 6.45 0.54
CA SER A 31 -1.96 7.76 0.09
C SER A 31 -3.02 8.33 -0.84
N TYR A 32 -3.11 9.65 -0.93
CA TYR A 32 -4.06 10.29 -1.83
C TYR A 32 -3.40 11.40 -2.65
N CYS A 33 -3.93 11.64 -3.85
CA CYS A 33 -3.44 12.68 -4.74
C CYS A 33 -4.53 13.12 -5.73
N VAL A 34 -4.33 14.27 -6.37
CA VAL A 34 -5.24 14.72 -7.44
C VAL A 34 -5.03 13.86 -8.70
N LEU A 35 -3.76 13.58 -9.02
CA LEU A 35 -3.30 12.90 -10.23
C LEU A 35 -3.74 13.55 -11.55
N ASP A 36 -3.80 14.88 -11.58
CA ASP A 36 -4.19 15.66 -12.76
C ASP A 36 -3.13 15.63 -13.87
N ILE A 37 -1.90 16.02 -13.54
CA ILE A 37 -0.74 15.87 -14.43
C ILE A 37 0.19 14.83 -13.83
N VAL A 38 0.31 13.69 -14.50
CA VAL A 38 1.19 12.60 -14.04
C VAL A 38 2.64 12.98 -14.32
N HIS A 39 3.48 12.91 -13.30
CA HIS A 39 4.92 13.10 -13.40
C HIS A 39 5.65 12.11 -12.49
N THR A 40 6.98 12.08 -12.58
CA THR A 40 7.84 11.13 -11.87
C THR A 40 7.69 11.16 -10.35
N GLY A 41 7.25 12.28 -9.77
CA GLY A 41 7.02 12.43 -8.33
C GLY A 41 5.92 11.48 -7.83
N HIS A 42 4.78 11.40 -8.52
CA HIS A 42 3.71 10.45 -8.18
C HIS A 42 4.20 9.00 -8.29
N LEU A 43 4.93 8.68 -9.36
CA LEU A 43 5.43 7.32 -9.60
C LEU A 43 6.43 6.89 -8.52
N LEU A 44 7.35 7.78 -8.13
CA LEU A 44 8.32 7.50 -7.09
C LEU A 44 7.67 7.36 -5.71
N MET A 45 6.69 8.22 -5.40
CA MET A 45 5.89 8.10 -4.18
C MET A 45 5.22 6.72 -4.10
N MET A 46 4.47 6.33 -5.13
CA MET A 46 3.75 5.05 -5.14
C MET A 46 4.71 3.85 -5.11
N LYS A 47 5.83 3.91 -5.85
CA LYS A 47 6.89 2.88 -5.81
C LYS A 47 7.43 2.70 -4.39
N ASN A 48 7.74 3.80 -3.72
CA ASN A 48 8.30 3.78 -2.38
C ASN A 48 7.26 3.30 -1.35
N SER A 49 6.01 3.75 -1.45
CA SER A 49 4.91 3.25 -0.61
C SER A 49 4.70 1.75 -0.77
N LYS A 50 4.75 1.22 -2.00
CA LYS A 50 4.66 -0.22 -2.25
C LYS A 50 5.85 -0.99 -1.67
N ALA A 51 7.06 -0.42 -1.74
CA ALA A 51 8.24 -1.02 -1.12
C ALA A 51 8.13 -1.11 0.41
N ILE A 52 7.54 -0.11 1.06
CA ILE A 52 7.34 -0.08 2.52
C ILE A 52 6.36 -1.16 2.98
N VAL A 53 5.23 -1.35 2.28
CA VAL A 53 4.25 -2.38 2.65
C VAL A 53 4.72 -3.79 2.30
N GLY A 54 5.63 -3.92 1.35
CA GLY A 54 6.21 -5.19 0.92
C GLY A 54 5.32 -5.96 -0.05
N LYS A 55 5.80 -7.15 -0.46
CA LYS A 55 5.15 -7.98 -1.48
C LYS A 55 3.74 -8.44 -1.06
N ASP A 56 3.57 -8.74 0.21
CA ASP A 56 2.31 -9.23 0.78
C ASP A 56 1.42 -8.11 1.35
N GLY A 57 1.85 -6.85 1.20
CA GLY A 57 1.09 -5.66 1.60
C GLY A 57 0.35 -5.01 0.44
N LYS A 58 -0.58 -4.11 0.76
CA LYS A 58 -1.40 -3.37 -0.21
C LYS A 58 -1.15 -1.86 -0.16
N LEU A 59 -1.04 -1.25 -1.33
CA LEU A 59 -1.09 0.19 -1.54
C LEU A 59 -2.46 0.56 -2.09
N ILE A 60 -3.17 1.39 -1.34
CA ILE A 60 -4.43 2.00 -1.73
C ILE A 60 -4.16 3.46 -2.07
N ILE A 61 -4.56 3.90 -3.27
CA ILE A 61 -4.47 5.28 -3.70
C ILE A 61 -5.87 5.91 -3.74
N GLY A 62 -6.06 6.96 -2.95
CA GLY A 62 -7.20 7.85 -3.04
C GLY A 62 -7.01 8.88 -4.14
N ILE A 63 -7.95 8.98 -5.07
CA ILE A 63 -8.00 10.06 -6.05
C ILE A 63 -9.07 11.05 -5.60
N LEU A 64 -8.65 12.29 -5.38
CA LEU A 64 -9.55 13.35 -4.95
C LEU A 64 -10.64 13.57 -6.02
N THR A 65 -11.90 13.61 -5.62
CA THR A 65 -13.00 14.03 -6.52
C THR A 65 -12.81 15.50 -6.93
N ASP A 66 -13.48 15.93 -8.00
CA ASP A 66 -13.38 17.34 -8.40
C ASP A 66 -13.84 18.27 -7.26
N GLU A 67 -14.90 17.88 -6.54
CA GLU A 67 -15.44 18.59 -5.38
C GLU A 67 -14.41 18.70 -4.26
N ALA A 68 -13.75 17.59 -3.93
CA ALA A 68 -12.74 17.54 -2.89
C ALA A 68 -11.53 18.44 -3.21
N VAL A 69 -11.07 18.42 -4.48
CA VAL A 69 -9.98 19.32 -4.94
C VAL A 69 -10.38 20.78 -4.77
N MET A 70 -11.62 21.11 -5.17
CA MET A 70 -12.16 22.46 -5.17
C MET A 70 -12.34 23.07 -3.77
N GLU A 71 -12.23 22.30 -2.70
CA GLU A 71 -12.13 22.83 -1.33
C GLU A 71 -10.93 23.77 -1.15
N LYS A 72 -9.80 23.50 -1.83
CA LYS A 72 -8.55 24.25 -1.63
C LYS A 72 -7.78 24.61 -2.91
N LYS A 73 -8.14 24.03 -4.06
CA LYS A 73 -7.43 24.18 -5.33
C LYS A 73 -8.40 24.35 -6.50
N PRO A 74 -7.97 24.93 -7.64
CA PRO A 74 -8.81 24.94 -8.84
C PRO A 74 -9.16 23.54 -9.33
N LYS A 75 -10.25 23.46 -10.11
CA LYS A 75 -10.69 22.21 -10.73
C LYS A 75 -9.57 21.58 -11.58
N PRO A 76 -9.37 20.26 -11.52
CA PRO A 76 -8.42 19.54 -12.38
C PRO A 76 -8.74 19.68 -13.88
N VAL A 77 -7.72 19.56 -14.72
CA VAL A 77 -7.86 19.53 -16.19
C VAL A 77 -8.42 18.18 -16.66
N LEU A 78 -7.89 17.08 -16.14
CA LEU A 78 -8.39 15.73 -16.39
C LEU A 78 -9.66 15.48 -15.57
N SER A 79 -10.61 14.81 -16.20
CA SER A 79 -11.84 14.39 -15.54
C SER A 79 -11.53 13.38 -14.42
N PHE A 80 -12.40 13.33 -13.40
CA PHE A 80 -12.25 12.37 -12.32
C PHE A 80 -12.12 10.90 -12.80
N PRO A 81 -12.91 10.40 -13.77
CA PRO A 81 -12.73 9.06 -14.32
C PRO A 81 -11.35 8.81 -14.96
N GLU A 82 -10.83 9.78 -15.73
CA GLU A 82 -9.49 9.66 -16.34
C GLU A 82 -8.41 9.56 -15.26
N ARG A 83 -8.52 10.35 -14.19
CA ARG A 83 -7.56 10.32 -13.07
C ARG A 83 -7.64 9.00 -12.30
N MET A 84 -8.83 8.43 -12.14
CA MET A 84 -9.03 7.09 -11.57
C MET A 84 -8.39 5.99 -12.44
N GLU A 85 -8.60 6.04 -13.76
CA GLU A 85 -8.03 5.06 -14.70
C GLU A 85 -6.50 5.14 -14.75
N LEU A 86 -5.94 6.36 -14.78
CA LEU A 86 -4.50 6.58 -14.69
C LEU A 86 -3.91 5.97 -13.42
N ALA A 87 -4.55 6.18 -12.27
CA ALA A 87 -4.09 5.61 -11.00
C ALA A 87 -4.11 4.07 -11.04
N ALA A 88 -5.15 3.47 -11.62
CA ALA A 88 -5.32 2.03 -11.69
C ALA A 88 -4.32 1.36 -12.64
N ALA A 89 -3.87 2.08 -13.67
CA ALA A 89 -2.85 1.62 -14.61
C ALA A 89 -1.42 1.62 -14.01
N ILE A 90 -1.18 2.32 -12.90
CA ILE A 90 0.15 2.39 -12.29
C ILE A 90 0.46 1.08 -11.56
N LYS A 91 1.49 0.36 -12.05
CA LYS A 91 1.96 -0.95 -11.57
C LYS A 91 2.06 -1.12 -10.05
N TYR A 92 2.33 -0.05 -9.30
CA TYR A 92 2.57 -0.12 -7.85
C TYR A 92 1.28 -0.09 -7.03
N VAL A 93 0.16 0.30 -7.63
CA VAL A 93 -1.12 0.50 -6.97
C VAL A 93 -1.91 -0.81 -6.99
N ASP A 94 -2.42 -1.23 -5.83
CA ASP A 94 -3.26 -2.43 -5.73
C ASP A 94 -4.75 -2.09 -5.79
N VAL A 95 -5.15 -0.94 -5.25
CA VAL A 95 -6.55 -0.47 -5.19
C VAL A 95 -6.58 1.04 -5.38
N VAL A 96 -7.53 1.52 -6.19
CA VAL A 96 -7.84 2.93 -6.34
C VAL A 96 -9.23 3.19 -5.75
N VAL A 97 -9.38 4.26 -4.98
CA VAL A 97 -10.66 4.68 -4.39
C VAL A 97 -10.88 6.17 -4.62
N ALA A 98 -12.15 6.58 -4.60
CA ALA A 98 -12.50 7.99 -4.54
C ALA A 98 -12.13 8.56 -3.16
N GLN A 99 -11.59 9.78 -3.13
CA GLN A 99 -11.35 10.56 -1.93
C GLN A 99 -12.24 11.80 -1.98
N GLU A 100 -13.25 11.84 -1.11
CA GLU A 100 -14.31 12.86 -1.16
C GLU A 100 -14.00 14.15 -0.39
N THR A 101 -12.90 14.19 0.37
CA THR A 101 -12.46 15.37 1.13
C THR A 101 -10.99 15.71 0.86
N TYR A 102 -10.57 16.97 1.03
CA TYR A 102 -9.19 17.37 0.70
C TYR A 102 -8.10 16.80 1.63
N SER A 103 -8.43 16.34 2.84
CA SER A 103 -7.50 15.71 3.79
C SER A 103 -8.24 15.15 5.00
#